data_AF-A0A3N5WGI4-F1
#
_entry.id   AF-A0A3N5WGI4-F1
#
_cell.length_a   1.000
_cell.length_b   1.000
_cell.length_c   1.000
_cell.angle_alpha   90.00
_cell.angle_beta   90.00
_cell.angle_gamma   90.00
#
_symmetry.space_group_name_H-M   'P 1'
#
loop_
_entity.id
_entity.type
_entity.pdbx_description
1 polymer ?
#
loop_
_entity_poly.entity_id
_entity_poly.type
_entity_poly.pdbx_seq_one_letter_code
_entity_poly.pdbx_strand_id
1 'polypeptide(L)'
;MKQCEVGCCGVIYADANATTPVLPEVLDEMLPWLRQGYANPSGSYAAAKLVRAAICQARERVGGLIGAEPQEMVFTGCGTESVNTALRSLDALCGPGAAVVSAIEHSAVLRCAESLAREVRRVPVTAGGVIDVEAFAAALDGAAFVSIMTANNETGVIQPLRQLVGLARARGIPVHTDAVQAAGKMPLDVKETGVDLLSLSAHKFHGPKGVGALYVRDGLKFEPLLRGGGQEAGRRSGTENTAGIVGMGAAAGLAAAFLTESGASSVAAVRDAFEARVLAEIPGVTVNGDVTRRLPNTSHLSFDQCDAAGLLILLDEAGVACSAGSACMTGKQRPSHVQLAMGIPEARAKSSLRISFSRLNTPQDACAVAGALRKAVEKLRRVQGPGVGPVVVYTP
;
A
#
# COMPACT_ATOMS: atom_id res chain seq x y z
N MET A 1 -18.60 32.04 -10.28
CA MET A 1 -18.49 31.13 -9.13
C MET A 1 -17.03 30.75 -9.01
N LYS A 2 -16.35 31.22 -7.96
CA LYS A 2 -14.92 31.00 -7.74
C LYS A 2 -14.69 29.49 -7.57
N GLN A 3 -13.76 28.92 -8.34
CA GLN A 3 -13.16 27.63 -8.03
C GLN A 3 -12.66 27.70 -6.58
N CYS A 4 -13.22 26.86 -5.72
CA CYS A 4 -12.59 26.57 -4.43
C CYS A 4 -11.30 25.81 -4.76
N GLU A 5 -10.19 26.53 -4.88
CA GLU A 5 -8.86 25.96 -4.74
C GLU A 5 -8.69 25.52 -3.28
N VAL A 6 -9.26 24.37 -2.93
CA VAL A 6 -8.84 23.61 -1.75
C VAL A 6 -7.57 22.86 -2.13
N GLY A 7 -6.57 23.59 -2.59
CA GLY A 7 -5.21 23.10 -2.77
C GLY A 7 -4.41 23.57 -1.57
N CYS A 8 -3.63 22.69 -0.96
CA CYS A 8 -2.60 23.09 -0.01
C CYS A 8 -1.53 23.93 -0.73
N CYS A 9 -1.85 25.18 -1.06
CA CYS A 9 -0.96 26.09 -1.77
C CYS A 9 0.25 26.36 -0.86
N GLY A 10 1.37 25.68 -1.14
CA GLY A 10 2.62 25.75 -0.36
C GLY A 10 3.01 24.46 0.40
N VAL A 11 2.17 23.42 0.44
CA VAL A 11 2.53 22.16 1.13
C VAL A 11 3.09 21.15 0.14
N ILE A 12 4.28 20.63 0.43
CA ILE A 12 4.88 19.52 -0.29
C ILE A 12 4.36 18.22 0.30
N TYR A 13 3.61 17.47 -0.50
CA TYR A 13 3.05 16.18 -0.09
C TYR A 13 4.05 15.04 -0.36
N ALA A 14 4.62 14.46 0.70
CA ALA A 14 5.56 13.35 0.67
C ALA A 14 5.07 12.15 1.52
N ASP A 15 3.76 11.90 1.52
CA ASP A 15 3.12 10.76 2.20
C ASP A 15 2.28 9.87 1.26
N ALA A 16 2.76 9.69 0.03
CA ALA A 16 2.08 8.92 -1.01
C ALA A 16 1.81 7.44 -0.63
N ASN A 17 2.56 6.86 0.30
CA ASN A 17 2.31 5.52 0.81
C ASN A 17 1.11 5.46 1.77
N ALA A 18 0.68 6.58 2.37
CA ALA A 18 -0.56 6.67 3.15
C ALA A 18 -1.78 6.86 2.24
N THR A 19 -1.73 7.80 1.31
CA THR A 19 -2.72 7.97 0.25
C THR A 19 -2.14 8.86 -0.84
N THR A 20 -2.72 8.83 -2.03
CA THR A 20 -2.39 9.77 -3.10
C THR A 20 -3.57 10.69 -3.42
N PRO A 21 -3.35 11.91 -3.92
CA PRO A 21 -4.43 12.71 -4.49
C PRO A 21 -4.99 12.02 -5.74
N VAL A 22 -6.29 12.21 -5.97
CA VAL A 22 -6.95 11.78 -7.21
C VAL A 22 -6.43 12.63 -8.36
N LEU A 23 -6.02 12.00 -9.47
CA LEU A 23 -5.61 12.76 -10.66
C LEU A 23 -6.81 13.51 -11.26
N PRO A 24 -6.61 14.71 -11.84
CA PRO A 24 -7.68 15.45 -12.51
C PRO A 24 -8.42 14.61 -13.56
N GLU A 25 -7.69 13.84 -14.37
CA GLU A 25 -8.24 12.97 -15.41
C GLU A 25 -9.12 11.86 -14.82
N VAL A 26 -8.73 11.34 -13.65
CA VAL A 26 -9.53 10.35 -12.92
C VAL A 26 -10.82 10.98 -12.41
N LEU A 27 -10.75 12.18 -11.83
CA LEU A 27 -11.93 12.90 -11.35
C LEU A 27 -12.90 13.19 -12.50
N ASP A 28 -12.38 13.61 -13.65
CA ASP A 28 -13.17 13.91 -14.84
C ASP A 28 -13.92 12.66 -15.34
N GLU A 29 -13.29 11.48 -15.32
CA GLU A 29 -13.98 10.21 -15.64
C GLU A 29 -15.03 9.80 -14.60
N MET A 30 -14.88 10.21 -13.34
CA MET A 30 -15.84 9.91 -12.27
C MET A 30 -17.10 10.78 -12.32
N LEU A 31 -16.95 12.08 -12.64
CA LEU A 31 -18.01 13.08 -12.52
C LEU A 31 -19.32 12.73 -13.27
N PRO A 32 -19.31 12.17 -14.49
CA PRO A 32 -20.53 11.77 -15.18
C PRO A 32 -21.37 10.76 -14.39
N TRP A 33 -20.74 9.84 -13.66
CA TRP A 33 -21.40 8.78 -12.88
C TRP A 33 -21.95 9.27 -11.55
N LEU A 34 -21.51 10.44 -11.09
CA LEU A 34 -22.07 11.14 -9.94
C LEU A 34 -23.23 12.08 -10.31
N ARG A 35 -23.36 12.44 -11.59
CA ARG A 35 -24.36 13.42 -12.06
C ARG A 35 -25.45 12.77 -12.89
N GLN A 36 -25.11 12.25 -14.07
CA GLN A 36 -26.09 11.71 -15.02
C GLN A 36 -26.17 10.18 -15.00
N GLY A 37 -25.07 9.50 -14.68
CA GLY A 37 -24.95 8.04 -14.67
C GLY A 37 -25.36 7.35 -13.37
N TYR A 38 -26.39 7.84 -12.67
CA TYR A 38 -26.82 7.37 -11.34
C TYR A 38 -27.61 6.05 -11.35
N ALA A 39 -27.87 5.48 -12.53
CA ALA A 39 -28.67 4.27 -12.69
C ALA A 39 -28.07 3.07 -11.96
N ASN A 40 -28.94 2.21 -11.42
CA ASN A 40 -28.50 0.96 -10.78
C ASN A 40 -28.14 -0.08 -11.88
N PRO A 41 -26.91 -0.60 -11.92
CA PRO A 41 -26.48 -1.59 -12.92
C PRO A 41 -27.17 -2.95 -12.81
N SER A 42 -27.96 -3.22 -11.77
CA SER A 42 -28.80 -4.42 -11.69
C SER A 42 -30.11 -4.30 -12.49
N GLY A 43 -30.46 -3.10 -12.99
CA GLY A 43 -31.70 -2.87 -13.74
C GLY A 43 -31.68 -3.39 -15.18
N SER A 44 -32.85 -3.68 -15.77
CA SER A 44 -32.96 -4.13 -17.18
C SER A 44 -33.01 -2.99 -18.21
N TYR A 45 -33.21 -1.74 -17.77
CA TYR A 45 -33.39 -0.56 -18.61
C TYR A 45 -32.08 -0.04 -19.25
N ALA A 46 -32.21 0.82 -20.27
CA ALA A 46 -31.08 1.28 -21.09
C ALA A 46 -29.97 1.97 -20.27
N ALA A 47 -30.32 2.84 -19.30
CA ALA A 47 -29.34 3.51 -18.47
C ALA A 47 -28.51 2.53 -17.61
N ALA A 48 -29.11 1.44 -17.13
CA ALA A 48 -28.37 0.39 -16.40
C ALA A 48 -27.37 -0.34 -17.30
N LYS A 49 -27.69 -0.52 -18.60
CA LYS A 49 -26.75 -1.10 -19.59
C LYS A 49 -25.50 -0.22 -19.76
N LEU A 50 -25.67 1.10 -19.80
CA LEU A 50 -24.54 2.06 -19.89
C LEU A 50 -23.63 1.96 -18.66
N VAL A 51 -24.21 1.90 -17.46
CA VAL A 51 -23.46 1.74 -16.22
C VAL A 51 -22.69 0.42 -16.19
N ARG A 52 -23.31 -0.69 -16.60
CA ARG A 52 -22.63 -1.99 -16.70
C ARG A 52 -21.45 -1.94 -17.67
N ALA A 53 -21.62 -1.31 -18.83
CA ALA A 53 -20.54 -1.18 -19.81
C ALA A 53 -19.33 -0.41 -19.22
N ALA A 54 -19.58 0.66 -18.47
CA ALA A 54 -18.52 1.42 -17.80
C ALA A 54 -17.80 0.61 -16.71
N ILE A 55 -18.55 -0.19 -15.93
CA ILE A 55 -17.96 -1.12 -14.95
C ILE A 55 -17.09 -2.17 -15.66
N CYS A 56 -17.54 -2.73 -16.79
CA CYS A 56 -16.75 -3.68 -17.57
C CYS A 56 -15.44 -3.05 -18.08
N GLN A 57 -15.51 -1.85 -18.66
CA GLN A 57 -14.32 -1.13 -19.12
C GLN A 57 -13.35 -0.83 -17.97
N ALA A 58 -13.86 -0.42 -16.81
CA ALA A 58 -13.03 -0.22 -15.63
C ALA A 58 -12.34 -1.52 -15.19
N ARG A 59 -13.06 -2.64 -15.24
CA ARG A 59 -12.55 -3.97 -14.90
C ARG A 59 -11.41 -4.41 -15.83
N GLU A 60 -11.54 -4.15 -17.13
CA GLU A 60 -10.48 -4.39 -18.12
C GLU A 60 -9.21 -3.59 -17.79
N ARG A 61 -9.34 -2.29 -17.48
CA ARG A 61 -8.20 -1.44 -17.14
C ARG A 61 -7.51 -1.87 -15.84
N VAL A 62 -8.29 -2.26 -14.82
CA VAL A 62 -7.73 -2.77 -13.56
C VAL A 62 -7.05 -4.12 -13.76
N GLY A 63 -7.66 -5.04 -14.51
CA GLY A 63 -7.03 -6.32 -14.85
C GLY A 63 -5.73 -6.13 -15.63
N GLY A 64 -5.74 -5.24 -16.62
CA GLY A 64 -4.56 -4.90 -17.42
C GLY A 64 -3.39 -4.34 -16.62
N LEU A 65 -3.63 -3.63 -15.51
CA LEU A 65 -2.55 -3.13 -14.63
C LEU A 65 -1.72 -4.26 -14.00
N ILE A 66 -2.31 -5.45 -13.84
CA ILE A 66 -1.68 -6.60 -13.18
C ILE A 66 -1.59 -7.84 -14.08
N GLY A 67 -1.87 -7.71 -15.38
CA GLY A 67 -1.87 -8.84 -16.34
C GLY A 67 -3.00 -9.86 -16.14
N ALA A 68 -4.06 -9.50 -15.43
CA ALA A 68 -5.22 -10.36 -15.16
C ALA A 68 -6.32 -10.20 -16.22
N GLU A 69 -7.12 -11.25 -16.42
CA GLU A 69 -8.32 -11.17 -17.25
C GLU A 69 -9.46 -10.46 -16.49
N PRO A 70 -10.38 -9.75 -17.20
CA PRO A 70 -11.45 -9.00 -16.54
C PRO A 70 -12.30 -9.87 -15.61
N GLN A 71 -12.67 -11.09 -16.00
CA GLN A 71 -13.48 -11.99 -15.18
C GLN A 71 -12.81 -12.41 -13.86
N GLU A 72 -11.49 -12.32 -13.76
CA GLU A 72 -10.74 -12.65 -12.53
C GLU A 72 -10.80 -11.53 -11.50
N MET A 73 -11.26 -10.33 -11.87
CA MET A 73 -11.33 -9.18 -10.98
C MET A 73 -12.67 -9.10 -10.25
N VAL A 74 -12.62 -8.78 -8.96
CA VAL A 74 -13.76 -8.48 -8.09
C VAL A 74 -13.57 -7.10 -7.47
N PHE A 75 -14.53 -6.19 -7.63
CA PHE A 75 -14.48 -4.89 -6.95
C PHE A 75 -14.90 -4.99 -5.48
N THR A 76 -14.19 -4.27 -4.63
CA THR A 76 -14.41 -4.21 -3.17
C THR A 76 -14.45 -2.75 -2.71
N GLY A 77 -14.78 -2.50 -1.45
CA GLY A 77 -14.81 -1.15 -0.88
C GLY A 77 -13.43 -0.57 -0.54
N CYS A 78 -12.39 -1.39 -0.37
CA CYS A 78 -11.01 -0.94 -0.12
C CYS A 78 -10.00 -2.11 -0.13
N GLY A 79 -8.71 -1.81 -0.01
CA GLY A 79 -7.66 -2.83 0.20
C GLY A 79 -7.93 -3.72 1.42
N THR A 80 -8.41 -3.17 2.55
CA THR A 80 -8.75 -3.95 3.75
C THR A 80 -9.87 -4.95 3.51
N GLU A 81 -10.93 -4.57 2.79
CA GLU A 81 -12.03 -5.49 2.41
C GLU A 81 -11.50 -6.59 1.48
N SER A 82 -10.63 -6.26 0.54
CA SER A 82 -9.99 -7.23 -0.37
C SER A 82 -9.18 -8.27 0.40
N VAL A 83 -8.31 -7.83 1.30
CA VAL A 83 -7.49 -8.71 2.15
C VAL A 83 -8.36 -9.61 3.01
N ASN A 84 -9.38 -9.05 3.68
CA ASN A 84 -10.24 -9.84 4.55
C ASN A 84 -11.07 -10.85 3.75
N THR A 85 -11.54 -10.47 2.57
CA THR A 85 -12.28 -11.38 1.69
C THR A 85 -11.38 -12.53 1.22
N ALA A 86 -10.15 -12.24 0.79
CA ALA A 86 -9.19 -13.23 0.36
C ALA A 86 -8.86 -14.25 1.47
N LEU A 87 -8.48 -13.76 2.67
CA LEU A 87 -8.10 -14.61 3.79
C LEU A 87 -9.28 -15.43 4.33
N ARG A 88 -10.48 -14.84 4.43
CA ARG A 88 -11.69 -15.57 4.87
C ARG A 88 -12.11 -16.63 3.85
N SER A 89 -11.97 -16.35 2.55
CA SER A 89 -12.23 -17.33 1.50
C SER A 89 -11.24 -18.50 1.58
N LEU A 90 -9.94 -18.22 1.75
CA LEU A 90 -8.93 -19.26 1.93
C LEU A 90 -9.19 -20.08 3.20
N ASP A 91 -9.54 -19.43 4.30
CA ASP A 91 -9.87 -20.08 5.57
C ASP A 91 -11.06 -21.04 5.44
N ALA A 92 -12.11 -20.63 4.73
CA ALA A 92 -13.31 -21.45 4.54
C ALA A 92 -13.07 -22.66 3.61
N LEU A 93 -12.14 -22.55 2.67
CA LEU A 93 -11.95 -23.53 1.59
C LEU A 93 -10.75 -24.45 1.80
N CYS A 94 -9.74 -24.01 2.55
CA CYS A 94 -8.56 -24.80 2.85
C CYS A 94 -8.81 -25.70 4.07
N GLY A 95 -8.26 -26.90 4.03
CA GLY A 95 -8.34 -27.87 5.13
C GLY A 95 -7.55 -27.46 6.38
N PRO A 96 -7.28 -28.43 7.28
CA PRO A 96 -6.51 -28.17 8.50
C PRO A 96 -5.09 -27.69 8.14
N GLY A 97 -4.54 -26.81 8.97
CA GLY A 97 -3.18 -26.29 8.81
C GLY A 97 -3.08 -24.80 9.15
N ALA A 98 -1.85 -24.33 9.26
CA ALA A 98 -1.56 -22.96 9.66
C ALA A 98 -1.76 -21.95 8.52
N ALA A 99 -2.16 -20.73 8.87
CA ALA A 99 -2.01 -19.56 7.99
C ALA A 99 -0.57 -19.04 8.13
N VAL A 100 0.16 -19.01 7.02
CA VAL A 100 1.53 -18.48 6.99
C VAL A 100 1.50 -17.04 6.49
N VAL A 101 2.02 -16.11 7.28
CA VAL A 101 2.10 -14.68 6.95
C VAL A 101 3.50 -14.14 7.21
N SER A 102 3.92 -13.06 6.55
CA SER A 102 5.17 -12.40 6.95
C SER A 102 4.99 -11.63 8.28
N ALA A 103 6.07 -11.40 9.01
CA ALA A 103 6.04 -10.58 10.22
C ALA A 103 5.79 -9.08 9.93
N ILE A 104 5.90 -8.66 8.67
CA ILE A 104 5.86 -7.25 8.24
C ILE A 104 4.57 -6.86 7.51
N GLU A 105 3.58 -7.75 7.49
CA GLU A 105 2.31 -7.49 6.82
C GLU A 105 1.58 -6.26 7.36
N HIS A 106 0.70 -5.70 6.53
CA HIS A 106 -0.24 -4.67 6.96
C HIS A 106 -1.18 -5.22 8.05
N SER A 107 -1.68 -4.33 8.90
CA SER A 107 -2.61 -4.70 10.00
C SER A 107 -3.87 -5.41 9.49
N ALA A 108 -4.34 -5.10 8.27
CA ALA A 108 -5.45 -5.79 7.63
C ALA A 108 -5.21 -7.31 7.49
N VAL A 109 -3.99 -7.73 7.17
CA VAL A 109 -3.61 -9.14 7.05
C VAL A 109 -3.39 -9.72 8.45
N LEU A 110 -2.55 -9.09 9.28
CA LEU A 110 -2.20 -9.62 10.61
C LEU A 110 -3.42 -9.81 11.50
N ARG A 111 -4.28 -8.79 11.60
CA ARG A 111 -5.48 -8.85 12.44
C ARG A 111 -6.53 -9.79 11.88
N CYS A 112 -6.63 -9.92 10.54
CA CYS A 112 -7.52 -10.88 9.92
C CYS A 112 -7.06 -12.32 10.23
N ALA A 113 -5.78 -12.62 9.98
CA ALA A 113 -5.18 -13.93 10.25
C ALA A 113 -5.30 -14.32 11.74
N GLU A 114 -4.98 -13.41 12.66
CA GLU A 114 -5.17 -13.62 14.10
C GLU A 114 -6.62 -13.91 14.52
N SER A 115 -7.60 -13.43 13.75
CA SER A 115 -9.03 -13.65 14.03
C SER A 115 -9.57 -14.97 13.47
N LEU A 116 -8.76 -15.72 12.74
CA LEU A 116 -9.15 -17.03 12.21
C LEU A 116 -9.02 -18.08 13.31
N ALA A 117 -9.87 -19.11 13.28
CA ALA A 117 -9.79 -20.23 14.21
C ALA A 117 -8.71 -21.25 13.77
N ARG A 118 -7.51 -20.77 13.42
CA ARG A 118 -6.36 -21.59 13.00
C ARG A 118 -5.04 -21.01 13.52
N GLU A 119 -4.01 -21.84 13.56
CA GLU A 119 -2.65 -21.41 13.87
C GLU A 119 -2.17 -20.35 12.87
N VAL A 120 -1.52 -19.28 13.36
CA VAL A 120 -0.89 -18.26 12.51
C VAL A 120 0.61 -18.31 12.69
N ARG A 121 1.33 -18.66 11.63
CA ARG A 121 2.80 -18.68 11.61
C ARG A 121 3.32 -17.41 10.96
N ARG A 122 4.10 -16.65 11.72
CA ARG A 122 4.75 -15.43 11.25
C ARG A 122 6.17 -15.74 10.83
N VAL A 123 6.45 -15.53 9.55
CA VAL A 123 7.78 -15.72 8.99
C VAL A 123 8.62 -14.46 9.25
N PRO A 124 9.81 -14.60 9.86
CA PRO A 124 10.68 -13.47 10.12
C PRO A 124 11.21 -12.85 8.83
N VAL A 125 11.77 -11.65 8.97
CA VAL A 125 12.47 -10.95 7.89
C VAL A 125 13.92 -10.69 8.32
N THR A 126 14.78 -10.52 7.33
CA THR A 126 16.15 -10.05 7.51
C THR A 126 16.19 -8.60 8.00
N ALA A 127 17.36 -8.12 8.43
CA ALA A 127 17.57 -6.70 8.75
C ALA A 127 17.28 -5.76 7.56
N GLY A 128 17.37 -6.27 6.33
CA GLY A 128 16.98 -5.56 5.12
C GLY A 128 15.48 -5.52 4.87
N GLY A 129 14.64 -6.15 5.70
CA GLY A 129 13.19 -6.21 5.54
C GLY A 129 12.72 -7.19 4.46
N VAL A 130 13.60 -8.05 3.95
CA VAL A 130 13.25 -9.15 3.04
C VAL A 130 12.96 -10.40 3.85
N ILE A 131 11.89 -11.12 3.52
CA ILE A 131 11.52 -12.38 4.17
C ILE A 131 12.67 -13.39 4.19
N ASP A 132 12.82 -14.09 5.31
CA ASP A 132 13.72 -15.22 5.40
C ASP A 132 13.14 -16.40 4.61
N VAL A 133 13.80 -16.75 3.51
CA VAL A 133 13.34 -17.79 2.58
C VAL A 133 13.44 -19.19 3.20
N GLU A 134 14.43 -19.44 4.05
CA GLU A 134 14.59 -20.73 4.72
C GLU A 134 13.50 -20.92 5.78
N ALA A 135 13.28 -19.89 6.60
CA ALA A 135 12.19 -19.89 7.56
C ALA A 135 10.81 -19.97 6.87
N PHE A 136 10.65 -19.30 5.72
CA PHE A 136 9.44 -19.43 4.90
C PHE A 136 9.23 -20.86 4.43
N ALA A 137 10.26 -21.50 3.86
CA ALA A 137 10.17 -22.86 3.35
C ALA A 137 9.80 -23.86 4.46
N ALA A 138 10.37 -23.71 5.66
CA ALA A 138 10.02 -24.52 6.83
C ALA A 138 8.59 -24.25 7.31
N ALA A 139 8.12 -22.99 7.28
CA ALA A 139 6.77 -22.64 7.70
C ALA A 139 5.66 -23.25 6.83
N LEU A 140 5.98 -23.64 5.58
CA LEU A 140 5.05 -24.28 4.65
C LEU A 140 4.64 -25.70 5.07
N ASP A 141 5.40 -26.37 5.94
CA ASP A 141 5.08 -27.73 6.36
C ASP A 141 3.83 -27.74 7.25
N GLY A 142 2.72 -28.29 6.74
CA GLY A 142 1.42 -28.23 7.40
C GLY A 142 0.72 -26.86 7.31
N ALA A 143 1.14 -26.01 6.36
CA ALA A 143 0.42 -24.78 6.04
C ALA A 143 -0.83 -25.07 5.20
N ALA A 144 -1.90 -24.35 5.49
CA ALA A 144 -3.14 -24.39 4.72
C ALA A 144 -3.16 -23.36 3.61
N PHE A 145 -2.64 -22.15 3.87
CA PHE A 145 -2.49 -21.09 2.88
C PHE A 145 -1.42 -20.09 3.32
N VAL A 146 -0.99 -19.25 2.37
CA VAL A 146 0.04 -18.22 2.57
C VAL A 146 -0.52 -16.84 2.24
N SER A 147 -0.14 -15.81 3.00
CA SER A 147 -0.34 -14.40 2.65
C SER A 147 0.93 -13.60 2.86
N ILE A 148 1.55 -13.12 1.76
CA ILE A 148 2.75 -12.29 1.81
C ILE A 148 2.52 -11.01 1.00
N MET A 149 2.82 -9.84 1.56
CA MET A 149 2.77 -8.58 0.83
C MET A 149 3.83 -8.51 -0.28
N THR A 150 3.50 -7.87 -1.40
CA THR A 150 4.44 -7.70 -2.51
C THR A 150 5.55 -6.70 -2.16
N ALA A 151 5.19 -5.59 -1.52
CA ALA A 151 6.12 -4.56 -1.09
C ALA A 151 5.63 -3.92 0.21
N ASN A 152 6.56 -3.59 1.11
CA ASN A 152 6.22 -3.03 2.41
C ASN A 152 5.83 -1.55 2.33
N ASN A 153 4.77 -1.17 3.05
CA ASN A 153 4.26 0.22 3.08
C ASN A 153 5.13 1.21 3.87
N GLU A 154 6.00 0.73 4.75
CA GLU A 154 6.88 1.56 5.57
C GLU A 154 8.24 1.76 4.89
N THR A 155 8.92 0.67 4.57
CA THR A 155 10.28 0.69 4.04
C THR A 155 10.35 0.70 2.52
N GLY A 156 9.26 0.33 1.84
CA GLY A 156 9.23 0.14 0.40
C GLY A 156 9.92 -1.14 -0.07
N VAL A 157 10.44 -1.98 0.83
CA VAL A 157 11.18 -3.19 0.46
C VAL A 157 10.26 -4.17 -0.29
N ILE A 158 10.75 -4.64 -1.44
CA ILE A 158 10.04 -5.55 -2.35
C ILE A 158 10.42 -6.99 -1.98
N GLN A 159 9.41 -7.83 -1.79
CA GLN A 159 9.60 -9.24 -1.46
C GLN A 159 9.87 -10.07 -2.73
N PRO A 160 10.65 -11.18 -2.65
CA PRO A 160 10.94 -12.06 -3.78
C PRO A 160 9.73 -12.95 -4.12
N LEU A 161 8.59 -12.33 -4.46
CA LEU A 161 7.28 -12.99 -4.52
C LEU A 161 7.27 -14.22 -5.44
N ARG A 162 7.88 -14.15 -6.63
CA ARG A 162 7.97 -15.28 -7.57
C ARG A 162 8.63 -16.52 -6.95
N GLN A 163 9.69 -16.32 -6.17
CA GLN A 163 10.40 -17.40 -5.48
C GLN A 163 9.51 -18.03 -4.40
N LEU A 164 8.87 -17.19 -3.58
CA LEU A 164 8.02 -17.63 -2.46
C LEU A 164 6.78 -18.37 -2.98
N VAL A 165 6.13 -17.83 -4.01
CA VAL A 165 4.98 -18.47 -4.66
C VAL A 165 5.38 -19.81 -5.27
N GLY A 166 6.56 -19.89 -5.92
CA GLY A 166 7.09 -21.16 -6.43
C GLY A 166 7.22 -22.25 -5.35
N LEU A 167 7.75 -21.89 -4.18
CA LEU A 167 7.90 -22.82 -3.04
C LEU A 167 6.55 -23.31 -2.48
N ALA A 168 5.55 -22.42 -2.38
CA ALA A 168 4.21 -22.75 -1.90
C ALA A 168 3.42 -23.59 -2.92
N ARG A 169 3.47 -23.21 -4.20
CA ARG A 169 2.78 -23.95 -5.28
C ARG A 169 3.34 -25.34 -5.50
N ALA A 170 4.64 -25.54 -5.31
CA ALA A 170 5.25 -26.88 -5.34
C ALA A 170 4.65 -27.85 -4.30
N ARG A 171 3.98 -27.32 -3.27
CA ARG A 171 3.26 -28.07 -2.23
C ARG A 171 1.74 -27.98 -2.36
N GLY A 172 1.22 -27.37 -3.42
CA GLY A 172 -0.22 -27.17 -3.62
C GLY A 172 -0.86 -26.17 -2.64
N ILE A 173 -0.05 -25.30 -2.01
CA ILE A 173 -0.54 -24.32 -1.02
C ILE A 173 -0.95 -23.03 -1.75
N PRO A 174 -2.20 -22.55 -1.60
CA PRO A 174 -2.64 -21.31 -2.23
C PRO A 174 -2.01 -20.07 -1.57
N VAL A 175 -1.75 -19.06 -2.40
CA VAL A 175 -1.05 -17.83 -2.02
C VAL A 175 -1.89 -16.60 -2.33
N HIS A 176 -2.17 -15.82 -1.28
CA HIS A 176 -2.62 -14.44 -1.39
C HIS A 176 -1.41 -13.48 -1.34
N THR A 177 -1.47 -12.39 -2.10
CA THR A 177 -0.53 -11.28 -1.96
C THR A 177 -1.23 -9.94 -1.75
N ASP A 178 -0.75 -9.16 -0.78
CA ASP A 178 -1.14 -7.75 -0.65
C ASP A 178 -0.24 -6.90 -1.57
N ALA A 179 -0.80 -6.47 -2.71
CA ALA A 179 -0.11 -5.66 -3.70
C ALA A 179 -0.48 -4.16 -3.62
N VAL A 180 -1.15 -3.73 -2.54
CA VAL A 180 -1.64 -2.36 -2.35
C VAL A 180 -0.53 -1.32 -2.50
N GLN A 181 0.70 -1.65 -2.11
CA GLN A 181 1.86 -0.76 -2.25
C GLN A 181 2.68 -0.96 -3.52
N ALA A 182 2.45 -2.05 -4.27
CA ALA A 182 3.20 -2.31 -5.49
C ALA A 182 2.46 -1.78 -6.73
N ALA A 183 1.12 -1.86 -6.72
CA ALA A 183 0.28 -1.44 -7.83
C ALA A 183 0.53 0.02 -8.23
N GLY A 184 0.83 0.24 -9.52
CA GLY A 184 1.12 1.55 -10.09
C GLY A 184 2.49 2.13 -9.75
N LYS A 185 3.33 1.41 -8.99
CA LYS A 185 4.70 1.84 -8.61
C LYS A 185 5.78 0.92 -9.19
N MET A 186 5.43 -0.32 -9.48
CA MET A 186 6.27 -1.28 -10.20
C MET A 186 5.39 -2.15 -11.11
N PRO A 187 5.97 -2.75 -12.17
CA PRO A 187 5.27 -3.75 -12.96
C PRO A 187 4.80 -4.92 -12.10
N LEU A 188 3.58 -5.38 -12.36
CA LEU A 188 2.96 -6.54 -11.73
C LEU A 188 2.35 -7.42 -12.81
N ASP A 189 2.59 -8.72 -12.71
CA ASP A 189 1.96 -9.70 -13.58
C ASP A 189 1.56 -10.93 -12.74
N VAL A 190 0.25 -11.17 -12.62
CA VAL A 190 -0.30 -12.30 -11.85
C VAL A 190 0.02 -13.66 -12.49
N LYS A 191 0.19 -13.71 -13.81
CA LYS A 191 0.55 -14.92 -14.56
C LYS A 191 2.01 -15.27 -14.32
N GLU A 192 2.91 -14.28 -14.33
CA GLU A 192 4.33 -14.48 -14.02
C GLU A 192 4.59 -14.81 -12.55
N THR A 193 3.88 -14.15 -11.63
CA THR A 193 4.02 -14.40 -10.19
C THR A 193 3.37 -15.70 -9.77
N GLY A 194 2.25 -16.08 -10.40
CA GLY A 194 1.53 -17.32 -10.15
C GLY A 194 0.65 -17.32 -8.90
N VAL A 195 0.38 -16.14 -8.31
CA VAL A 195 -0.47 -16.01 -7.12
C VAL A 195 -1.91 -16.47 -7.37
N ASP A 196 -2.61 -16.85 -6.30
CA ASP A 196 -4.01 -17.29 -6.37
C ASP A 196 -4.98 -16.12 -6.15
N LEU A 197 -4.59 -15.19 -5.26
CA LEU A 197 -5.38 -14.02 -4.88
C LEU A 197 -4.45 -12.80 -4.75
N LEU A 198 -4.91 -11.62 -5.18
CA LEU A 198 -4.12 -10.37 -5.05
C LEU A 198 -5.01 -9.17 -4.70
N SER A 199 -4.66 -8.45 -3.63
CA SER A 199 -5.42 -7.29 -3.14
C SER A 199 -4.88 -5.95 -3.66
N LEU A 200 -5.79 -5.05 -4.06
CA LEU A 200 -5.53 -3.71 -4.58
C LEU A 200 -6.36 -2.64 -3.85
N SER A 201 -5.87 -1.40 -3.84
CA SER A 201 -6.59 -0.24 -3.28
C SER A 201 -6.34 1.02 -4.11
N ALA A 202 -7.40 1.62 -4.67
CA ALA A 202 -7.28 2.66 -5.70
C ALA A 202 -6.52 3.91 -5.24
N HIS A 203 -6.75 4.34 -4.00
CA HIS A 203 -6.14 5.54 -3.43
C HIS A 203 -4.62 5.45 -3.17
N LYS A 204 -3.96 4.35 -3.57
CA LYS A 204 -2.49 4.21 -3.55
C LYS A 204 -1.83 4.47 -4.90
N PHE A 205 -2.63 4.53 -5.97
CA PHE A 205 -2.18 4.81 -7.34
C PHE A 205 -3.07 5.87 -7.99
N HIS A 206 -3.42 6.90 -7.22
CA HIS A 206 -4.17 8.08 -7.63
C HIS A 206 -5.63 7.88 -8.05
N GLY A 207 -6.24 6.77 -7.64
CA GLY A 207 -7.69 6.58 -7.69
C GLY A 207 -8.40 7.14 -6.46
N PRO A 208 -9.75 7.12 -6.44
CA PRO A 208 -10.53 7.57 -5.30
C PRO A 208 -10.39 6.64 -4.09
N LYS A 209 -10.61 7.19 -2.89
CA LYS A 209 -10.81 6.39 -1.66
C LYS A 209 -12.17 5.68 -1.73
N GLY A 210 -12.34 4.61 -0.96
CA GLY A 210 -13.62 3.89 -0.88
C GLY A 210 -13.89 2.93 -2.05
N VAL A 211 -12.84 2.51 -2.75
CA VAL A 211 -12.88 1.42 -3.73
C VAL A 211 -11.55 0.66 -3.74
N GLY A 212 -11.62 -0.66 -3.88
CA GLY A 212 -10.50 -1.56 -4.06
C GLY A 212 -10.85 -2.66 -5.06
N ALA A 213 -9.93 -3.58 -5.28
CA ALA A 213 -10.19 -4.77 -6.07
C ALA A 213 -9.41 -5.97 -5.53
N LEU A 214 -9.98 -7.15 -5.77
CA LEU A 214 -9.39 -8.43 -5.48
C LEU A 214 -9.30 -9.21 -6.80
N TYR A 215 -8.08 -9.59 -7.17
CA TYR A 215 -7.85 -10.62 -8.17
C TYR A 215 -8.13 -11.99 -7.56
N VAL A 216 -8.87 -12.83 -8.28
CA VAL A 216 -9.14 -14.23 -7.96
C VAL A 216 -8.80 -15.04 -9.20
N ARG A 217 -7.75 -15.87 -9.11
CA ARG A 217 -7.32 -16.69 -10.25
C ARG A 217 -8.47 -17.55 -10.76
N ASP A 218 -8.61 -17.62 -12.07
CA ASP A 218 -9.60 -18.48 -12.69
C ASP A 218 -9.47 -19.95 -12.21
N GLY A 219 -10.62 -20.60 -12.04
CA GLY A 219 -10.72 -21.96 -11.49
C GLY A 219 -10.46 -22.11 -9.98
N LEU A 220 -10.09 -21.04 -9.26
CA LEU A 220 -10.01 -21.07 -7.79
C LEU A 220 -11.42 -21.06 -7.19
N LYS A 221 -11.71 -21.98 -6.26
CA LYS A 221 -12.93 -21.90 -5.45
C LYS A 221 -12.91 -20.61 -4.61
N PHE A 222 -14.07 -20.00 -4.41
CA PHE A 222 -14.16 -18.70 -3.75
C PHE A 222 -15.42 -18.59 -2.88
N GLU A 223 -15.26 -18.12 -1.64
CA GLU A 223 -16.34 -17.86 -0.70
C GLU A 223 -16.45 -16.35 -0.41
N PRO A 224 -17.60 -15.70 -0.71
CA PRO A 224 -17.76 -14.26 -0.54
C PRO A 224 -17.86 -13.86 0.93
N LEU A 225 -17.18 -12.78 1.31
CA LEU A 225 -17.34 -12.13 2.63
C LEU A 225 -18.71 -11.45 2.77
N LEU A 226 -19.12 -10.71 1.74
CA LEU A 226 -20.39 -9.99 1.70
C LEU A 226 -21.42 -10.78 0.87
N ARG A 227 -22.44 -11.31 1.54
CA ARG A 227 -23.53 -12.10 0.95
C ARG A 227 -24.77 -11.24 0.72
N GLY A 228 -25.56 -11.56 -0.31
CA GLY A 228 -26.70 -10.74 -0.72
C GLY A 228 -27.09 -10.93 -2.19
N GLY A 229 -27.37 -9.83 -2.88
CA GLY A 229 -28.03 -9.78 -4.19
C GLY A 229 -27.25 -10.29 -5.42
N GLY A 230 -26.09 -10.93 -5.24
CA GLY A 230 -25.38 -11.59 -6.33
C GLY A 230 -24.53 -10.69 -7.23
N GLN A 231 -24.27 -9.44 -6.83
CA GLN A 231 -23.32 -8.56 -7.54
C GLN A 231 -21.92 -9.18 -7.63
N GLU A 232 -21.11 -8.70 -8.58
CA GLU A 232 -19.76 -9.21 -8.87
C GLU A 232 -19.75 -10.73 -9.15
N ALA A 233 -20.79 -11.22 -9.85
CA ALA A 233 -21.05 -12.64 -10.12
C ALA A 233 -21.16 -13.50 -8.85
N GLY A 234 -21.81 -12.96 -7.81
CA GLY A 234 -21.97 -13.61 -6.51
C GLY A 234 -20.75 -13.52 -5.59
N ARG A 235 -19.64 -12.94 -6.05
CA ARG A 235 -18.38 -12.87 -5.28
C ARG A 235 -18.32 -11.72 -4.29
N ARG A 236 -19.15 -10.67 -4.47
CA ARG A 236 -19.23 -9.55 -3.53
C ARG A 236 -20.56 -8.82 -3.71
N SER A 237 -21.47 -8.97 -2.75
CA SER A 237 -22.80 -8.34 -2.82
C SER A 237 -22.80 -6.85 -2.47
N GLY A 238 -23.86 -6.16 -2.89
CA GLY A 238 -24.09 -4.73 -2.67
C GLY A 238 -24.00 -3.95 -3.97
N THR A 239 -24.90 -2.98 -4.16
CA THR A 239 -24.93 -2.13 -5.35
C THR A 239 -23.56 -1.51 -5.62
N GLU A 240 -23.13 -1.59 -6.87
CA GLU A 240 -21.79 -1.25 -7.29
C GLU A 240 -21.54 0.26 -7.15
N ASN A 241 -20.38 0.62 -6.59
CA ASN A 241 -19.91 2.00 -6.53
C ASN A 241 -19.40 2.42 -7.91
N THR A 242 -20.31 2.70 -8.86
CA THR A 242 -19.98 2.98 -10.25
C THR A 242 -18.91 4.06 -10.40
N ALA A 243 -19.09 5.21 -9.75
CA ALA A 243 -18.14 6.31 -9.85
C ALA A 243 -16.76 5.93 -9.30
N GLY A 244 -16.71 5.24 -8.15
CA GLY A 244 -15.46 4.74 -7.59
C GLY A 244 -14.77 3.72 -8.51
N ILE A 245 -15.53 2.77 -9.05
CA ILE A 245 -15.03 1.73 -9.96
C ILE A 245 -14.46 2.34 -11.23
N VAL A 246 -15.18 3.28 -11.86
CA VAL A 246 -14.69 3.99 -13.05
C VAL A 246 -13.44 4.78 -12.72
N GLY A 247 -13.41 5.49 -11.60
CA GLY A 247 -12.22 6.22 -11.15
C GLY A 247 -11.02 5.29 -10.90
N MET A 248 -11.24 4.12 -10.32
CA MET A 248 -10.19 3.12 -10.15
C MET A 248 -9.69 2.58 -11.50
N GLY A 249 -10.57 2.35 -12.47
CA GLY A 249 -10.21 1.95 -13.83
C GLY A 249 -9.40 3.01 -14.57
N ALA A 250 -9.79 4.27 -14.48
CA ALA A 250 -9.04 5.41 -15.02
C ALA A 250 -7.64 5.49 -14.39
N ALA A 251 -7.56 5.41 -13.06
CA ALA A 251 -6.30 5.43 -12.33
C ALA A 251 -5.40 4.25 -12.71
N ALA A 252 -5.96 3.06 -12.90
CA ALA A 252 -5.22 1.88 -13.33
C ALA A 252 -4.63 2.03 -14.74
N GLY A 253 -5.41 2.57 -15.70
CA GLY A 253 -4.92 2.85 -17.05
C GLY A 253 -3.78 3.88 -17.05
N LEU A 254 -3.93 4.98 -16.29
CA LEU A 254 -2.91 6.02 -16.16
C LEU A 254 -1.66 5.52 -15.43
N ALA A 255 -1.81 4.62 -14.47
CA ALA A 255 -0.70 3.99 -13.77
C ALA A 255 0.06 3.02 -14.68
N ALA A 256 -0.64 2.22 -15.48
CA ALA A 256 -0.01 1.32 -16.45
C ALA A 256 0.80 2.11 -17.50
N ALA A 257 0.21 3.15 -18.09
CA ALA A 257 0.90 4.03 -19.04
C ALA A 257 2.14 4.69 -18.41
N PHE A 258 1.99 5.21 -17.19
CA PHE A 258 3.10 5.81 -16.44
C PHE A 258 4.27 4.84 -16.22
N LEU A 259 3.99 3.58 -15.91
CA LEU A 259 5.03 2.56 -15.76
C LEU A 259 5.74 2.25 -17.09
N THR A 260 5.00 2.17 -18.20
CA THR A 260 5.60 1.94 -19.53
C THR A 260 6.45 3.10 -20.03
N GLU A 261 6.13 4.33 -19.62
CA GLU A 261 6.82 5.56 -20.02
C GLU A 261 7.99 5.94 -19.09
N SER A 262 8.61 4.95 -18.44
CA SER A 262 9.71 5.17 -17.47
C SER A 262 9.35 6.00 -16.23
N GLY A 263 8.07 6.13 -15.89
CA GLY A 263 7.60 6.90 -14.75
C GLY A 263 8.09 6.39 -13.39
N ALA A 264 8.29 5.07 -13.25
CA ALA A 264 8.92 4.52 -12.05
C ALA A 264 10.35 5.08 -11.85
N SER A 265 11.12 5.20 -12.93
CA SER A 265 12.49 5.71 -12.90
C SER A 265 12.55 7.21 -12.58
N SER A 266 11.57 8.01 -13.04
CA SER A 266 11.52 9.43 -12.72
C SER A 266 11.24 9.67 -11.23
N VAL A 267 10.34 8.89 -10.63
CA VAL A 267 10.09 8.95 -9.18
C VAL A 267 11.29 8.44 -8.38
N ALA A 268 11.98 7.41 -8.86
CA ALA A 268 13.24 6.95 -8.26
C ALA A 268 14.29 8.05 -8.23
N ALA A 269 14.47 8.79 -9.33
CA ALA A 269 15.41 9.91 -9.38
C ALA A 269 15.09 11.02 -8.36
N VAL A 270 13.81 11.32 -8.13
CA VAL A 270 13.37 12.26 -7.08
C VAL A 270 13.74 11.74 -5.69
N ARG A 271 13.46 10.45 -5.41
CA ARG A 271 13.80 9.81 -4.14
C ARG A 271 15.31 9.77 -3.92
N ASP A 272 16.08 9.38 -4.92
CA ASP A 272 17.54 9.25 -4.85
C ASP A 272 18.20 10.63 -4.66
N ALA A 273 17.71 11.67 -5.34
CA ALA A 273 18.18 13.04 -5.13
C ALA A 273 17.91 13.54 -3.70
N PHE A 274 16.72 13.22 -3.15
CA PHE A 274 16.40 13.51 -1.75
C PHE A 274 17.36 12.78 -0.79
N GLU A 275 17.55 11.47 -0.96
CA GLU A 275 18.41 10.68 -0.08
C GLU A 275 19.88 11.10 -0.14
N ALA A 276 20.42 11.31 -1.35
CA ALA A 276 21.80 11.75 -1.53
C ALA A 276 22.07 13.06 -0.78
N ARG A 277 21.13 14.00 -0.86
CA ARG A 277 21.24 15.28 -0.16
C ARG A 277 21.14 15.14 1.35
N VAL A 278 20.18 14.35 1.86
CA VAL A 278 20.03 14.10 3.29
C VAL A 278 21.28 13.45 3.88
N LEU A 279 21.81 12.41 3.22
CA LEU A 279 22.99 11.69 3.68
C LEU A 279 24.27 12.54 3.63
N ALA A 280 24.36 13.49 2.70
CA ALA A 280 25.48 14.42 2.60
C ALA A 280 25.42 15.55 3.64
N GLU A 281 24.22 16.05 3.95
CA GLU A 281 24.06 17.27 4.76
C GLU A 281 23.71 17.00 6.24
N ILE A 282 23.18 15.82 6.58
CA ILE A 282 22.73 15.51 7.94
C ILE A 282 23.53 14.32 8.50
N PRO A 283 24.38 14.52 9.51
CA PRO A 283 25.12 13.43 10.14
C PRO A 283 24.21 12.55 11.00
N GLY A 284 24.57 11.27 11.18
CA GLY A 284 23.80 10.33 12.00
C GLY A 284 22.43 9.96 11.40
N VAL A 285 22.39 9.79 10.07
CA VAL A 285 21.20 9.31 9.35
C VAL A 285 21.46 7.89 8.85
N THR A 286 20.50 6.99 9.07
CA THR A 286 20.54 5.61 8.57
C THR A 286 19.36 5.37 7.64
N VAL A 287 19.61 4.87 6.42
CA VAL A 287 18.57 4.32 5.55
C VAL A 287 18.21 2.92 6.03
N ASN A 288 16.92 2.67 6.25
CA ASN A 288 16.41 1.40 6.75
C ASN A 288 15.84 0.56 5.60
N GLY A 289 16.14 -0.74 5.61
CA GLY A 289 15.70 -1.69 4.58
C GLY A 289 16.69 -1.87 3.43
N ASP A 290 16.41 -2.84 2.56
CA ASP A 290 17.20 -3.12 1.36
C ASP A 290 17.06 -1.98 0.33
N VAL A 291 18.15 -1.24 0.10
CA VAL A 291 18.18 -0.10 -0.83
C VAL A 291 18.18 -0.52 -2.29
N THR A 292 18.49 -1.78 -2.59
CA THR A 292 18.53 -2.34 -3.96
C THR A 292 17.18 -2.92 -4.37
N ARG A 293 16.42 -3.47 -3.42
CA ARG A 293 15.10 -4.08 -3.64
C ARG A 293 14.01 -3.29 -2.96
N ARG A 294 13.77 -2.07 -3.43
CA ARG A 294 12.74 -1.17 -2.89
C ARG A 294 11.95 -0.47 -3.98
N LEU A 295 10.73 -0.08 -3.63
CA LEU A 295 9.89 0.76 -4.46
C LEU A 295 10.62 2.07 -4.80
N PRO A 296 10.39 2.61 -6.01
CA PRO A 296 11.08 3.80 -6.48
C PRO A 296 10.77 5.03 -5.63
N ASN A 297 9.62 5.03 -4.95
CA ASN A 297 9.07 6.23 -4.33
C ASN A 297 9.36 6.37 -2.84
N THR A 298 9.88 5.34 -2.18
CA THR A 298 9.92 5.26 -0.71
C THR A 298 11.35 5.43 -0.18
N SER A 299 11.48 6.24 0.85
CA SER A 299 12.67 6.39 1.68
C SER A 299 12.27 6.26 3.15
N HIS A 300 12.94 5.36 3.89
CA HIS A 300 12.71 5.18 5.31
C HIS A 300 14.01 5.45 6.07
N LEU A 301 14.05 6.54 6.83
CA LEU A 301 15.27 7.09 7.41
C LEU A 301 15.15 7.18 8.92
N SER A 302 16.18 6.76 9.65
CA SER A 302 16.31 7.00 11.10
C SER A 302 17.33 8.10 11.36
N PHE A 303 17.02 8.96 12.34
CA PHE A 303 17.85 10.10 12.72
C PHE A 303 18.34 9.92 14.15
N ASP A 304 19.66 9.91 14.34
CA ASP A 304 20.24 9.84 15.67
C ASP A 304 19.91 11.11 16.47
N GLN A 305 19.64 10.96 17.77
CA GLN A 305 19.34 12.05 18.70
C GLN A 305 18.13 12.91 18.28
N CYS A 306 17.14 12.30 17.65
CA CYS A 306 15.86 12.92 17.33
C CYS A 306 14.72 11.97 17.68
N ASP A 307 13.54 12.50 17.95
CA ASP A 307 12.31 11.73 17.98
C ASP A 307 11.44 12.04 16.76
N ALA A 308 10.73 11.04 16.25
CA ALA A 308 9.92 11.19 15.04
C ALA A 308 8.74 12.16 15.22
N ALA A 309 8.16 12.28 16.42
CA ALA A 309 7.03 13.18 16.65
C ALA A 309 7.44 14.65 16.55
N GLY A 310 8.56 15.02 17.18
CA GLY A 310 9.16 16.34 17.04
C GLY A 310 9.50 16.66 15.58
N LEU A 311 10.06 15.70 14.84
CA LEU A 311 10.38 15.90 13.43
C LEU A 311 9.13 16.16 12.59
N LEU A 312 8.06 15.38 12.80
CA LEU A 312 6.80 15.54 12.08
C LEU A 312 6.17 16.91 12.34
N ILE A 313 6.17 17.39 13.59
CA ILE A 313 5.65 18.73 13.92
C ILE A 313 6.42 19.81 13.18
N LEU A 314 7.75 19.76 13.22
CA LEU A 314 8.60 20.76 12.56
C LEU A 314 8.51 20.72 11.03
N LEU A 315 8.30 19.54 10.46
CA LEU A 315 8.10 19.37 9.02
C LEU A 315 6.73 19.90 8.59
N ASP A 316 5.67 19.66 9.37
CA ASP A 316 4.34 20.21 9.11
C ASP A 316 4.34 21.74 9.18
N GLU A 317 5.00 22.34 10.19
CA GLU A 317 5.23 23.79 10.29
C GLU A 317 6.00 24.34 9.06
N ALA A 318 6.87 23.53 8.46
CA ALA A 318 7.61 23.86 7.26
C ALA A 318 6.86 23.54 5.95
N GLY A 319 5.60 23.11 6.03
CA GLY A 319 4.78 22.76 4.87
C GLY A 319 5.17 21.44 4.21
N VAL A 320 5.69 20.46 4.95
CA VAL A 320 6.02 19.13 4.43
C VAL A 320 5.17 18.06 5.13
N ALA A 321 4.27 17.44 4.37
CA ALA A 321 3.48 16.32 4.86
C ALA A 321 4.23 15.00 4.65
N CYS A 322 4.55 14.30 5.75
CA CYS A 322 5.14 12.97 5.73
C CYS A 322 4.66 12.14 6.93
N SER A 323 5.13 10.89 7.05
CA SER A 323 4.68 9.96 8.08
C SER A 323 5.84 9.45 8.93
N ALA A 324 5.55 9.04 10.17
CA ALA A 324 6.46 8.15 10.91
C ALA A 324 6.42 6.73 10.32
N GLY A 325 7.37 5.88 10.70
CA GLY A 325 7.36 4.46 10.33
C GLY A 325 6.02 3.79 10.69
N SER A 326 5.54 3.95 11.93
CA SER A 326 4.25 3.41 12.40
C SER A 326 3.11 4.45 12.34
N ALA A 327 2.70 4.90 11.15
CA ALA A 327 1.64 5.91 11.01
C ALA A 327 0.25 5.50 11.54
N CYS A 328 0.01 4.22 11.90
CA CYS A 328 -1.32 3.69 12.24
C CYS A 328 -1.60 3.44 13.74
N MET A 329 -0.84 4.00 14.68
CA MET A 329 -1.06 3.76 16.11
C MET A 329 -1.43 5.07 16.83
N THR A 330 -2.72 5.32 16.97
CA THR A 330 -3.26 6.47 17.71
C THR A 330 -2.92 6.35 19.21
N GLY A 331 -2.32 7.41 19.78
CA GLY A 331 -2.29 7.69 21.22
C GLY A 331 -1.17 7.09 22.08
N LYS A 332 -0.42 6.07 21.64
CA LYS A 332 0.80 5.61 22.35
C LYS A 332 1.92 5.34 21.36
N GLN A 333 3.07 6.01 21.52
CA GLN A 333 4.29 5.75 20.74
C GLN A 333 4.81 4.34 21.02
N ARG A 334 4.25 3.36 20.30
CA ARG A 334 4.80 2.02 20.21
C ARG A 334 5.64 1.96 18.93
N PRO A 335 6.85 1.38 18.99
CA PRO A 335 7.67 1.19 17.80
C PRO A 335 6.93 0.35 16.76
N SER A 336 7.21 0.60 15.48
CA SER A 336 6.63 -0.16 14.36
C SER A 336 6.95 -1.65 14.50
N HIS A 337 5.93 -2.52 14.35
CA HIS A 337 6.15 -3.96 14.33
C HIS A 337 7.02 -4.38 13.14
N VAL A 338 6.96 -3.65 12.02
CA VAL A 338 7.83 -3.88 10.85
C VAL A 338 9.29 -3.67 11.23
N GLN A 339 9.59 -2.54 11.88
CA GLN A 339 10.95 -2.20 12.27
C GLN A 339 11.51 -3.17 13.33
N LEU A 340 10.68 -3.55 14.30
CA LEU A 340 11.08 -4.58 15.27
C LEU A 340 11.33 -5.93 14.62
N ALA A 341 10.51 -6.32 13.63
CA ALA A 341 10.71 -7.56 12.87
C ALA A 341 12.01 -7.53 12.04
N MET A 342 12.47 -6.35 11.64
CA MET A 342 13.78 -6.14 11.01
C MET A 342 14.94 -6.10 12.01
N GLY A 343 14.68 -6.27 13.31
CA GLY A 343 15.70 -6.17 14.36
C GLY A 343 16.18 -4.74 14.64
N ILE A 344 15.44 -3.71 14.20
CA ILE A 344 15.76 -2.32 14.51
C ILE A 344 15.45 -2.08 16.00
N PRO A 345 16.42 -1.61 16.81
CA PRO A 345 16.19 -1.34 18.23
C PRO A 345 15.10 -0.30 18.43
N GLU A 346 14.31 -0.44 19.51
CA GLU A 346 13.17 0.46 19.78
C GLU A 346 13.54 1.95 19.77
N ALA A 347 14.72 2.29 20.29
CA ALA A 347 15.21 3.66 20.34
C ALA A 347 15.36 4.25 18.93
N ARG A 348 15.88 3.47 17.98
CA ARG A 348 16.03 3.87 16.57
C ARG A 348 14.68 3.86 15.84
N ALA A 349 13.79 2.92 16.18
CA ALA A 349 12.46 2.86 15.58
C ALA A 349 11.58 4.07 15.93
N LYS A 350 11.81 4.69 17.10
CA LYS A 350 11.15 5.93 17.51
C LYS A 350 11.70 7.19 16.83
N SER A 351 12.81 7.09 16.11
CA SER A 351 13.43 8.20 15.39
C SER A 351 13.33 8.08 13.86
N SER A 352 12.47 7.20 13.36
CA SER A 352 12.32 6.94 11.93
C SER A 352 11.21 7.75 11.26
N LEU A 353 11.49 8.29 10.08
CA LEU A 353 10.51 8.89 9.17
C LEU A 353 10.37 8.06 7.91
N ARG A 354 9.14 8.03 7.38
CA ARG A 354 8.83 7.57 6.03
C ARG A 354 8.54 8.77 5.14
N ILE A 355 9.37 8.96 4.14
CA ILE A 355 9.17 9.92 3.05
C ILE A 355 8.78 9.11 1.82
N SER A 356 7.61 9.40 1.25
CA SER A 356 7.08 8.68 0.10
C SER A 356 6.56 9.64 -0.96
N PHE A 357 7.27 9.69 -2.08
CA PHE A 357 6.94 10.53 -3.21
C PHE A 357 5.89 9.87 -4.12
N SER A 358 5.37 10.62 -5.07
CA SER A 358 4.43 10.22 -6.10
C SER A 358 4.87 10.78 -7.45
N ARG A 359 4.13 10.44 -8.52
CA ARG A 359 4.35 11.00 -9.85
C ARG A 359 4.14 12.51 -9.95
N LEU A 360 3.57 13.13 -8.93
CA LEU A 360 3.32 14.58 -8.87
C LEU A 360 4.46 15.35 -8.21
N ASN A 361 5.43 14.67 -7.60
CA ASN A 361 6.57 15.32 -6.97
C ASN A 361 7.67 15.58 -7.99
N THR A 362 8.40 16.68 -7.77
CA THR A 362 9.48 17.16 -8.62
C THR A 362 10.83 17.06 -7.90
N PRO A 363 11.97 17.14 -8.62
CA PRO A 363 13.28 17.25 -7.99
C PRO A 363 13.41 18.48 -7.06
N GLN A 364 12.68 19.56 -7.35
CA GLN A 364 12.62 20.75 -6.51
C GLN A 364 11.92 20.45 -5.17
N ASP A 365 10.85 19.65 -5.20
CA ASP A 365 10.19 19.17 -3.98
C ASP A 365 11.15 18.35 -3.13
N ALA A 366 11.88 17.40 -3.72
CA ALA A 366 12.90 16.62 -3.02
C ALA A 366 13.96 17.51 -2.35
N CYS A 367 14.43 18.55 -3.04
CA CYS A 367 15.37 19.51 -2.49
C CYS A 367 14.80 20.31 -1.32
N ALA A 368 13.54 20.74 -1.42
CA ALA A 368 12.86 21.49 -0.37
C ALA A 368 12.57 20.62 0.87
N VAL A 369 12.14 19.36 0.68
CA VAL A 369 11.96 18.39 1.78
C VAL A 369 13.27 18.14 2.50
N ALA A 370 14.38 17.89 1.77
CA ALA A 370 15.70 17.69 2.39
C ALA A 370 16.15 18.92 3.19
N GLY A 371 15.94 20.13 2.65
CA GLY A 371 16.27 21.38 3.33
C GLY A 371 15.42 21.63 4.60
N ALA A 372 14.13 21.32 4.56
CA ALA A 372 13.24 21.41 5.72
C ALA A 372 13.65 20.40 6.80
N LEU A 373 13.94 19.16 6.39
CA LEU A 373 14.39 18.09 7.28
C LEU A 373 15.71 18.43 7.98
N ARG A 374 16.68 19.01 7.26
CA ARG A 374 17.95 19.46 7.86
C ARG A 374 17.71 20.46 8.99
N LYS A 375 16.91 21.49 8.72
CA LYS A 375 16.55 22.52 9.72
C LYS A 375 15.82 21.91 10.92
N ALA A 376 14.92 20.95 10.68
CA ALA A 376 14.18 20.27 11.74
C ALA A 376 15.11 19.44 12.64
N VAL A 377 16.02 18.66 12.04
CA VAL A 377 17.01 17.85 12.76
C VAL A 377 17.95 18.75 13.58
N GLU A 378 18.49 19.83 12.99
CA GLU A 378 19.33 20.80 13.69
C GLU A 378 18.61 21.43 14.89
N LYS A 379 17.34 21.83 14.71
CA LYS A 379 16.52 22.42 15.77
C LYS A 379 16.28 21.42 16.91
N LEU A 380 15.90 20.17 16.61
CA LEU A 380 15.68 19.16 17.64
C LEU A 380 16.95 18.80 18.39
N ARG A 381 18.06 18.57 17.71
CA ARG A 381 19.34 18.24 18.36
C ARG A 381 19.85 19.35 19.28
N ARG A 382 19.54 20.62 18.98
CA ARG A 382 19.83 21.76 19.87
C ARG A 382 18.95 21.79 21.12
N VAL A 383 17.68 21.43 20.99
CA VAL A 383 16.70 21.47 22.10
C VAL A 383 16.75 20.21 22.97
N GLN A 384 17.01 19.05 22.35
CA GLN A 384 17.12 17.75 23.00
C GLN A 384 18.56 17.40 23.38
N GLY A 385 19.26 18.34 24.04
CA GLY A 385 20.58 18.07 24.62
C GLY A 385 20.57 16.83 25.52
N PRO A 386 21.75 16.25 25.85
CA PRO A 386 21.84 15.01 26.62
C PRO A 386 21.13 15.18 27.96
N GLY A 387 19.91 14.64 28.09
CA GLY A 387 19.09 14.72 29.30
C GLY A 387 17.66 15.25 29.15
N VAL A 388 17.23 15.72 27.97
CA VAL A 388 15.83 16.15 27.77
C VAL A 388 14.97 14.95 27.39
N GLY A 389 13.93 14.68 28.18
CA GLY A 389 12.98 13.58 27.96
C GLY A 389 12.16 13.72 26.67
N PRO A 390 11.47 12.66 26.23
CA PRO A 390 10.73 12.64 24.97
C PRO A 390 9.62 13.71 24.93
N VAL A 391 9.40 14.30 23.76
CA VAL A 391 8.30 15.25 23.52
C VAL A 391 6.97 14.50 23.69
N VAL A 392 6.19 14.89 24.70
CA VAL A 392 4.86 14.33 24.95
C VAL A 392 3.83 15.13 24.15
N VAL A 393 3.28 14.52 23.11
CA VAL A 393 2.13 15.07 22.38
C VAL A 393 0.87 14.79 23.20
N TYR A 394 0.30 15.82 23.81
CA TYR A 394 -1.04 15.75 24.40
C TYR A 394 -2.07 15.70 23.27
N THR A 395 -2.88 14.65 23.23
CA THR A 395 -4.08 14.61 22.38
C THR A 395 -5.25 15.15 23.21
N PRO A 396 -6.01 16.15 22.74
CA PRO A 396 -7.18 16.67 23.45
C PRO A 396 -8.31 15.64 23.58
#